data_AF-A0A2U1ANG9-F1
#
_entry.id   AF-A0A2U1ANG9-F1
#
_cell.length_a   1.000
_cell.length_b   1.000
_cell.length_c   1.000
_cell.angle_alpha   90.00
_cell.angle_beta   90.00
_cell.angle_gamma   90.00
#
_symmetry.space_group_name_H-M   'P 1'
#
loop_
_entity.id
_entity.type
_entity.pdbx_description
1 polymer ?
#
loop_
_entity_poly.entity_id
_entity_poly.type
_entity_poly.pdbx_seq_one_letter_code
_entity_poly.pdbx_strand_id
1 'polypeptide(L)' 'MLFARFSTTIGLEGKLQQVEGRFYRMSHGPVWFLADEEMIMELEREIGMARLEPLKTVLVEQERGMTTWVVRK' A
#
# COMPACT_ATOMS: atom_id res chain seq x y z
N MET A 1 2.07 -13.10 14.19
CA MET A 1 2.36 -11.68 13.88
C MET A 1 2.82 -11.63 12.44
N LEU A 2 2.21 -10.77 11.62
CA LEU A 2 2.68 -10.46 10.28
C LEU A 2 3.38 -9.10 10.31
N PHE A 3 4.57 -9.04 9.74
CA PHE A 3 5.28 -7.80 9.42
C PHE A 3 5.48 -7.79 7.91
N ALA A 4 4.88 -6.81 7.23
CA ALA A 4 4.99 -6.68 5.78
C ALA A 4 5.36 -5.25 5.39
N ARG A 5 6.19 -5.13 4.35
CA ARG A 5 6.49 -3.87 3.68
C ARG A 5 6.18 -3.99 2.20
N PHE A 6 5.37 -3.07 1.70
CA PHE A 6 4.92 -3.09 0.31
C PHE A 6 4.61 -1.69 -0.17
N SER A 7 4.56 -1.51 -1.49
CA SER A 7 4.21 -0.23 -2.09
C SER A 7 2.69 -0.06 -2.19
N THR A 8 2.25 1.17 -1.93
CA THR A 8 0.84 1.57 -1.95
C THR A 8 0.66 2.86 -2.72
N THR A 9 -0.60 3.19 -3.00
CA THR A 9 -1.01 4.48 -3.55
C THR A 9 -1.13 5.59 -2.50
N ILE A 10 -1.03 5.25 -1.20
CA ILE A 10 -1.20 6.20 -0.08
C ILE A 10 -0.17 7.33 -0.17
N GLY A 11 -0.66 8.57 -0.28
CA GLY A 11 0.16 9.78 -0.44
C GLY A 11 0.67 10.03 -1.86
N LEU A 12 0.24 9.23 -2.84
CA LEU A 12 0.52 9.37 -4.27
C LEU A 12 -0.77 9.51 -5.10
N GLU A 13 -1.88 9.88 -4.47
CA GLU A 13 -3.18 10.04 -5.11
C GLU A 13 -3.08 11.06 -6.26
N GLY A 14 -3.51 10.64 -7.46
CA GLY A 14 -3.44 11.47 -8.66
C GLY A 14 -2.04 11.70 -9.24
N LYS A 15 -0.97 11.18 -8.63
CA LYS A 15 0.40 11.30 -9.14
C LYS A 15 0.82 10.15 -10.05
N LEU A 16 0.16 9.00 -9.94
CA LEU A 16 0.48 7.79 -10.72
C LEU A 16 -0.54 7.56 -11.83
N GLN A 17 -0.07 7.07 -12.97
CA GLN A 17 -0.94 6.64 -14.06
C GLN A 17 -1.45 5.22 -13.77
N GLN A 18 -2.74 5.11 -13.46
CA GLN A 18 -3.43 3.82 -13.35
C GLN A 18 -3.51 3.17 -14.73
N VAL A 19 -3.15 1.88 -14.80
CA VAL A 19 -3.24 1.07 -16.01
C VAL A 19 -4.55 0.29 -16.00
N GLU A 20 -4.77 -0.51 -14.96
CA GLU A 20 -5.97 -1.32 -14.76
C GLU A 20 -6.07 -1.72 -13.29
N GLY A 21 -7.26 -1.62 -12.69
CA GLY A 21 -7.47 -2.01 -11.29
C GLY A 21 -6.43 -1.37 -10.37
N ARG A 22 -5.69 -2.17 -9.60
CA ARG A 22 -4.62 -1.69 -8.70
C ARG A 22 -3.23 -1.71 -9.33
N PHE A 23 -3.13 -1.78 -10.65
CA PHE A 23 -1.87 -1.73 -11.39
C PHE A 23 -1.57 -0.31 -11.88
N TYR A 24 -0.40 0.19 -11.54
CA TYR A 24 0.05 1.55 -11.84
C TYR A 24 1.38 1.53 -12.57
N ARG A 25 1.55 2.42 -13.53
CA ARG A 25 2.84 2.67 -14.17
C ARG A 25 3.70 3.51 -13.25
N MET A 26 4.84 2.97 -12.84
CA MET A 26 5.82 3.69 -12.04
C MET A 26 6.60 4.68 -12.90
N SER A 27 7.10 5.76 -12.29
CA SER A 27 7.93 6.77 -12.96
C SER A 27 9.18 6.21 -13.63
N HIS A 28 9.74 5.14 -13.07
CA HIS A 28 10.91 4.44 -13.60
C HIS A 28 10.56 3.36 -14.64
N GLY A 29 9.30 3.27 -15.10
CA GLY A 29 8.87 2.44 -16.23
C GLY A 29 7.95 1.26 -15.94
N PRO A 30 8.25 0.36 -14.98
CA PRO A 30 7.49 -0.89 -14.81
C PRO A 30 6.09 -0.64 -14.26
N VAL A 31 5.19 -1.58 -14.53
CA VAL A 31 3.82 -1.58 -13.99
C VAL A 31 3.80 -2.44 -12.72
N TRP A 32 3.41 -1.85 -11.60
CA TRP A 32 3.37 -2.51 -10.30
C TRP A 32 1.94 -2.58 -9.77
N PHE A 33 1.64 -3.66 -9.04
CA PHE A 33 0.47 -3.69 -8.17
C PHE A 33 0.74 -2.83 -6.95
N LEU A 34 -0.13 -1.86 -6.67
CA LEU A 34 -0.05 -0.99 -5.50
C LEU A 34 -1.36 -1.12 -4.73
N ALA A 35 -1.27 -1.60 -3.49
CA ALA A 35 -2.43 -1.63 -2.61
C ALA A 35 -2.86 -0.20 -2.24
N ASP A 36 -4.14 -0.02 -1.94
CA ASP A 36 -4.69 1.22 -1.37
C ASP A 36 -5.08 0.98 0.08
N GLU A 37 -5.42 2.06 0.79
CA GLU A 37 -5.82 1.99 2.19
C GLU A 37 -7.09 1.16 2.39
N GLU A 38 -8.06 1.28 1.47
CA GLU A 38 -9.34 0.57 1.50
C GLU A 38 -9.12 -0.95 1.49
N MET A 39 -8.32 -1.45 0.55
CA MET A 39 -7.99 -2.88 0.43
C MET A 39 -7.33 -3.42 1.69
N ILE A 40 -6.42 -2.66 2.30
CA ILE A 40 -5.72 -3.10 3.52
C ILE A 40 -6.72 -3.19 4.67
N MET A 41 -7.59 -2.18 4.83
CA MET A 41 -8.61 -2.18 5.87
C MET A 41 -9.64 -3.30 5.68
N GLU A 42 -10.02 -3.61 4.45
CA GLU A 42 -10.88 -4.76 4.11
C GLU A 42 -10.22 -6.08 4.52
N LEU A 43 -8.98 -6.31 4.10
CA LEU A 43 -8.19 -7.49 4.48
C LEU A 43 -8.05 -7.66 5.99
N GLU A 44 -7.82 -6.57 6.72
CA GLU A 44 -7.78 -6.58 8.18
C GLU A 44 -9.09 -7.09 8.78
N ARG A 45 -10.25 -6.61 8.28
CA ARG A 45 -11.57 -7.04 8.74
C ARG A 45 -11.90 -8.48 8.35
N GLU A 46 -11.67 -8.85 7.08
CA GLU A 46 -12.01 -10.17 6.55
C GLU A 46 -11.25 -11.30 7.25
N ILE A 47 -9.98 -11.06 7.60
CA ILE A 47 -9.12 -12.07 8.22
C ILE A 47 -9.21 -12.01 9.76
N GLY A 48 -9.84 -10.98 10.33
CA GLY A 48 -9.94 -10.74 11.77
C GLY A 48 -8.59 -10.36 12.38
N MET A 49 -7.81 -9.54 11.67
CA MET A 49 -6.49 -9.07 12.10
C MET A 49 -6.61 -7.76 12.87
N ALA A 50 -5.85 -7.64 13.96
CA ALA A 50 -5.70 -6.40 14.73
C ALA A 50 -4.33 -5.77 14.50
N ARG A 51 -4.32 -4.44 14.33
CA ARG A 51 -3.10 -3.62 14.23
C ARG A 51 -2.32 -3.64 15.54
N LEU A 52 -1.03 -3.99 15.45
CA LEU A 52 -0.09 -3.83 16.56
C LEU A 52 0.52 -2.43 16.60
N GLU A 53 0.53 -1.74 15.46
CA GLU A 53 0.90 -0.34 15.32
C GLU A 53 0.06 0.32 14.21
N PRO A 54 -0.01 1.66 14.17
CA PRO A 54 -0.67 2.37 13.08
C PRO A 54 -0.07 2.00 11.71
N LEU A 55 -0.92 1.86 10.70
CA LEU A 55 -0.48 1.76 9.31
C LEU A 55 0.30 3.03 8.96
N LYS A 56 1.52 2.86 8.43
CA LYS A 56 2.42 3.98 8.15
C LYS A 56 2.95 3.87 6.72
N THR A 57 3.02 5.00 6.03
CA THR A 57 3.57 5.09 4.68
C THR A 57 4.63 6.18 4.63
N VAL A 58 5.79 5.85 4.07
CA VAL A 58 6.83 6.83 3.76
C VAL A 58 6.83 7.09 2.26
N LEU A 59 6.74 8.35 1.86
CA LEU A 59 6.97 8.77 0.48
C LEU A 59 8.47 8.86 0.23
N VAL A 60 8.95 8.07 -0.73
CA VAL A 60 10.37 8.05 -1.11
C VAL A 60 10.53 8.91 -2.35
N GLU A 61 11.18 10.06 -2.19
CA GLU A 61 11.42 11.06 -3.25
C GLU A 61 10.15 11.50 -3.99
N GLN A 62 8.96 11.32 -3.39
CA GLN A 62 7.65 11.51 -4.04
C GLN A 62 7.37 10.59 -5.25
N GLU A 63 8.22 9.60 -5.49
CA GLU A 63 8.14 8.68 -6.65
C GLU A 63 7.45 7.36 -6.30
N ARG A 64 7.50 6.95 -5.03
CA ARG A 64 6.87 5.72 -4.54
C ARG A 64 6.47 5.81 -3.07
N GLY A 65 5.41 5.09 -2.71
CA GLY A 65 5.04 4.82 -1.32
C GLY A 65 5.70 3.54 -0.82
N MET A 66 6.13 3.53 0.44
CA MET A 66 6.56 2.33 1.14
C MET A 66 5.79 2.24 2.46
N THR A 67 4.84 1.31 2.49
CA THR A 67 3.94 1.09 3.63
C THR A 67 4.45 -0.04 4.50
N THR A 68 4.41 0.16 5.82
CA THR A 68 4.67 -0.87 6.81
C THR A 68 3.36 -1.26 7.48
N TRP A 69 3.08 -2.56 7.47
CA TRP A 69 1.88 -3.16 8.04
C TRP A 69 2.25 -4.22 9.08
N VAL A 70 1.85 -4.02 10.34
CA VAL A 70 2.15 -4.95 11.43
C VAL A 70 0.88 -5.30 12.18
N VAL A 71 0.49 -6.56 12.04
CA VAL A 71 -0.78 -7.10 12.55
C VAL A 71 -0.60 -8.44 13.25
N ARG A 72 -1.59 -8.81 14.05
CA ARG A 72 -1.77 -10.15 14.60
C ARG A 72 -3.21 -10.63 14.41
N LYS A 73 -3.38 -11.94 14.35
CA LYS A 73 -4.69 -12.58 14.55
C LYS A 73 -4.97 -12.68 16.04
#